data_AF-A0A947QNH9-F1
#
_entry.id   AF-A0A947QNH9-F1
#
_cell.length_a   1.000
_cell.length_b   1.000
_cell.length_c   1.000
_cell.angle_alpha   90.00
_cell.angle_beta   90.00
_cell.angle_gamma   90.00
#
_symmetry.space_group_name_H-M   'P 1'
#
loop_
_entity.id
_entity.type
_entity.pdbx_description
1 polymer ?
#
loop_
_entity_poly.entity_id
_entity_poly.type
_entity_poly.pdbx_seq_one_letter_code
_entity_poly.pdbx_strand_id
1 'polypeptide(L)'
;MKKLAFVLGLAIAIFVSAQIASAAQIIDDALQVNSLKVGQQGAGGVTYFNGTIVNETTGDDGANNPVTFGDNVRIDGRIYRGATAGTTDSLSLIVNDNMEVEGSLTVGSTNVLDAINGIITISQSDLDNYMLMSTYDAAANGLVDADKLDSGIAATLVGAGTVGNTEFGFLNGVTSGIQTQLDVKQEAGGAITGDGTTTQSGMLSVVTNDSNGKTLTISEVGTIQTNAGATSGGIWNLPDASSVIGAHFTFAVVAAQNLDINPRNGDQILAGTNNSGDAVRGNDIGSMITLVSLNGSSWAASGGSGSWDDVN
;
A
#
# COMPACT_ATOMS: atom_id res chain seq x y z
N MET A 1 -112.32 28.95 17.86
CA MET A 1 -111.55 28.99 16.61
C MET A 1 -110.06 29.34 16.80
N LYS A 2 -109.67 30.37 17.59
CA LYS A 2 -108.24 30.74 17.79
C LYS A 2 -107.35 29.68 18.47
N LYS A 3 -107.85 28.91 19.45
CA LYS A 3 -107.08 27.84 20.12
C LYS A 3 -106.81 26.63 19.22
N LEU A 4 -107.72 26.31 18.30
CA LEU A 4 -107.59 25.16 17.39
C LEU A 4 -106.54 25.43 16.29
N ALA A 5 -106.46 26.67 15.79
CA ALA A 5 -105.45 27.08 14.83
C ALA A 5 -104.02 27.08 15.41
N PHE A 6 -103.86 27.45 16.68
CA PHE A 6 -102.55 27.43 17.35
C PHE A 6 -102.04 26.00 17.61
N VAL A 7 -102.93 25.10 18.06
CA VAL A 7 -102.58 23.69 18.28
C VAL A 7 -102.30 22.98 16.95
N LEU A 8 -103.06 23.29 15.89
CA LEU A 8 -102.83 22.70 14.57
C LEU A 8 -101.53 23.22 13.93
N GLY A 9 -101.21 24.52 14.08
CA GLY A 9 -99.96 25.10 13.59
C GLY A 9 -98.72 24.56 14.32
N LEU A 10 -98.81 24.39 15.64
CA LEU A 10 -97.73 23.80 16.43
C LEU A 10 -97.57 22.30 16.12
N ALA A 11 -98.67 21.57 15.94
CA ALA A 11 -98.64 20.16 15.54
C ALA A 11 -98.03 19.98 14.15
N ILE A 12 -98.38 20.83 13.16
CA ILE A 12 -97.79 20.79 11.82
C ILE A 12 -96.29 21.11 11.87
N ALA A 13 -95.86 22.13 12.63
CA ALA A 13 -94.45 22.44 12.78
C ALA A 13 -93.64 21.30 13.45
N ILE A 14 -94.23 20.64 14.46
CA ILE A 14 -93.64 19.47 15.13
C ILE A 14 -93.62 18.25 14.20
N PHE A 15 -94.67 18.02 13.40
CA PHE A 15 -94.74 16.87 12.48
C PHE A 15 -93.76 17.01 11.32
N VAL A 16 -93.64 18.23 10.77
CA VAL A 16 -92.67 18.54 9.70
C VAL A 16 -91.24 18.39 10.23
N SER A 17 -90.93 18.93 11.42
CA SER A 17 -89.59 18.77 12.01
C SER A 17 -89.26 17.32 12.44
N ALA A 18 -90.25 16.54 12.89
CA ALA A 18 -90.06 15.13 13.24
C ALA A 18 -89.91 14.21 12.01
N GLN A 19 -90.59 14.47 10.89
CA GLN A 19 -90.40 13.70 9.65
C GLN A 19 -89.05 13.98 8.98
N ILE A 20 -88.52 15.20 9.11
CA ILE A 20 -87.19 15.55 8.57
C ILE A 20 -86.07 14.81 9.33
N ALA A 21 -86.28 14.44 10.60
CA ALA A 21 -85.26 13.80 11.43
C ALA A 21 -84.95 12.34 11.05
N SER A 22 -85.82 11.66 10.29
CA SER A 22 -85.65 10.24 9.93
C SER A 22 -85.87 9.90 8.46
N ALA A 23 -86.31 10.86 7.63
CA ALA A 23 -86.44 10.67 6.19
C ALA A 23 -85.16 11.11 5.46
N ALA A 24 -84.77 10.37 4.41
CA ALA A 24 -83.72 10.81 3.51
C ALA A 24 -84.15 12.12 2.81
N GLN A 25 -83.40 13.20 3.01
CA GLN A 25 -83.63 14.46 2.33
C GLN A 25 -82.96 14.41 0.95
N ILE A 26 -83.76 14.52 -0.11
CA ILE A 26 -83.28 14.64 -1.49
C ILE A 26 -83.32 16.12 -1.87
N ILE A 27 -82.22 16.63 -2.41
CA ILE A 27 -82.08 18.01 -2.91
C ILE A 27 -81.66 17.90 -4.37
N ASP A 28 -82.53 18.37 -5.27
CA ASP A 28 -82.37 18.16 -6.73
C ASP A 28 -81.61 19.30 -7.45
N ASP A 29 -81.30 20.40 -6.75
CA ASP A 29 -80.61 21.57 -7.31
C ASP A 29 -79.38 21.97 -6.48
N ALA A 30 -79.53 22.87 -5.50
CA ALA A 30 -78.42 23.35 -4.66
C ALA A 30 -78.74 23.35 -3.16
N LEU A 31 -77.75 22.95 -2.35
CA LEU A 31 -77.77 23.11 -0.89
C LEU A 31 -76.90 24.32 -0.50
N GLN A 32 -77.54 25.39 -0.03
CA GLN A 32 -76.85 26.57 0.50
C GLN A 32 -76.93 26.58 2.02
N VAL A 33 -75.79 26.41 2.68
CA VAL A 33 -75.67 26.42 4.15
C VAL A 33 -74.39 27.11 4.56
N ASN A 34 -74.40 27.77 5.73
CA ASN A 34 -73.18 28.35 6.30
C ASN A 34 -72.18 27.27 6.73
N SER A 35 -72.68 26.12 7.18
CA SER A 35 -71.88 24.94 7.51
C SER A 35 -72.69 23.66 7.34
N LEU A 36 -72.03 22.60 6.88
CA LEU A 36 -72.58 21.27 6.79
C LEU A 36 -71.85 20.37 7.80
N LYS A 37 -72.59 19.79 8.74
CA LYS A 37 -72.06 18.83 9.71
C LYS A 37 -72.65 17.46 9.43
N VAL A 38 -71.79 16.49 9.14
CA VAL A 38 -72.18 15.10 8.86
C VAL A 38 -71.62 14.19 9.95
N GLY A 39 -72.47 13.33 10.50
CA GLY A 39 -72.13 12.43 11.60
C GLY A 39 -72.23 13.05 13.00
N GLN A 40 -71.97 12.22 14.01
CA GLN A 40 -71.94 12.62 15.42
C GLN A 40 -70.56 12.33 16.03
N GLN A 41 -70.22 13.03 17.11
CA GLN A 41 -68.95 12.84 17.82
C GLN A 41 -68.80 11.37 18.23
N GLY A 42 -67.65 10.76 17.91
CA GLY A 42 -67.31 9.38 18.28
C GLY A 42 -67.85 8.28 17.35
N ALA A 43 -68.80 8.57 16.46
CA ALA A 43 -69.35 7.60 15.50
C ALA A 43 -68.89 7.86 14.04
N GLY A 44 -68.35 9.04 13.76
CA GLY A 44 -67.95 9.46 12.42
C GLY A 44 -69.14 9.84 11.54
N GLY A 45 -68.84 10.38 10.36
CA GLY A 45 -69.80 10.71 9.31
C GLY A 45 -69.12 10.55 7.96
N VAL A 46 -69.89 10.16 6.94
CA VAL A 46 -69.37 9.99 5.58
C VAL A 46 -70.16 10.88 4.65
N THR A 47 -69.45 11.65 3.83
CA THR A 47 -70.00 12.38 2.69
C THR A 47 -69.46 11.75 1.43
N TYR A 48 -70.34 11.27 0.55
CA TYR A 48 -69.94 10.73 -0.75
C TYR A 48 -70.06 11.82 -1.81
N PHE A 49 -68.96 12.09 -2.51
CA PHE A 49 -68.95 12.97 -3.67
C PHE A 49 -68.81 12.12 -4.93
N ASN A 50 -69.81 12.18 -5.80
CA ASN A 50 -69.73 11.60 -7.15
C ASN A 50 -69.48 12.72 -8.17
N GLY A 51 -68.34 13.39 -8.04
CA GLY A 51 -68.00 14.59 -8.81
C GLY A 51 -66.84 15.35 -8.22
N THR A 52 -66.66 16.59 -8.67
CA THR A 52 -65.58 17.48 -8.24
C THR A 52 -66.05 18.41 -7.11
N ILE A 53 -65.19 18.60 -6.12
CA ILE A 53 -65.34 19.71 -5.17
C ILE A 53 -64.64 20.91 -5.79
N VAL A 54 -65.41 21.94 -6.14
CA VAL A 54 -64.89 23.18 -6.74
C VAL A 54 -65.04 24.29 -5.70
N ASN A 55 -63.98 25.07 -5.50
CA ASN A 55 -64.10 26.36 -4.83
C ASN A 55 -64.01 27.49 -5.88
N GLU A 56 -65.11 28.20 -6.07
CA GLU A 56 -65.18 29.37 -6.97
C GLU A 56 -65.03 30.70 -6.22
N THR A 57 -64.69 30.66 -4.92
CA THR A 57 -64.56 31.89 -4.13
C THR A 57 -63.17 32.51 -4.27
N THR A 58 -63.16 33.77 -4.68
CA THR A 58 -62.03 34.68 -4.56
C THR A 58 -62.24 35.55 -3.33
N GLY A 59 -61.24 35.64 -2.46
CA GLY A 59 -61.25 36.55 -1.32
C GLY A 59 -61.23 38.02 -1.75
N ASP A 60 -61.47 38.92 -0.80
CA ASP A 60 -61.46 40.38 -1.03
C ASP A 60 -60.10 40.92 -1.53
N ASP A 61 -59.04 40.12 -1.37
CA ASP A 61 -57.67 40.37 -1.81
C ASP A 61 -57.34 39.80 -3.20
N GLY A 62 -58.30 39.14 -3.86
CA GLY A 62 -58.10 38.49 -5.16
C GLY A 62 -57.46 37.10 -5.07
N ALA A 63 -57.16 36.59 -3.87
CA ALA A 63 -56.64 35.24 -3.70
C ALA A 63 -57.77 34.21 -3.67
N ASN A 64 -57.58 33.04 -4.27
CA ASN A 64 -58.54 31.95 -4.13
C ASN A 64 -58.51 31.42 -2.71
N ASN A 65 -59.69 31.28 -2.07
CA ASN A 65 -59.74 30.51 -0.84
C ASN A 65 -59.44 29.04 -1.19
N PRO A 66 -58.55 28.35 -0.46
CA PRO A 66 -58.34 26.93 -0.72
C PRO A 66 -59.49 26.10 -0.16
N VAL A 67 -59.73 24.92 -0.74
CA VAL A 67 -60.43 23.86 -0.02
C VAL A 67 -59.47 23.38 1.06
N THR A 68 -59.80 23.64 2.32
CA THR A 68 -58.98 23.23 3.46
C THR A 68 -59.51 21.92 4.03
N PHE A 69 -58.59 21.01 4.32
CA PHE A 69 -58.86 19.85 5.16
C PHE A 69 -58.19 20.09 6.51
N GLY A 70 -58.85 19.69 7.59
CA GLY A 70 -58.24 19.69 8.92
C GLY A 70 -57.27 18.51 9.08
N ASP A 71 -56.97 18.17 10.33
CA ASP A 71 -56.04 17.10 10.65
C ASP A 71 -56.54 15.71 10.21
N ASN A 72 -55.61 14.75 10.08
CA ASN A 72 -55.87 13.34 9.81
C ASN A 72 -56.57 13.06 8.46
N VAL A 73 -56.08 13.70 7.39
CA VAL A 73 -56.54 13.42 6.03
C VAL A 73 -56.07 12.03 5.60
N ARG A 74 -57.01 11.13 5.30
CA ARG A 74 -56.73 9.83 4.70
C ARG A 74 -57.15 9.82 3.23
N ILE A 75 -56.26 9.38 2.36
CA ILE A 75 -56.51 9.22 0.93
C ILE A 75 -56.20 7.79 0.55
N ASP A 76 -57.24 6.99 0.33
CA ASP A 76 -57.09 5.63 -0.19
C ASP A 76 -56.95 5.69 -1.72
N GLY A 77 -55.71 5.82 -2.20
CA GLY A 77 -55.42 5.81 -3.64
C GLY A 77 -54.33 6.79 -4.06
N ARG A 78 -54.56 7.49 -5.18
CA ARG A 78 -53.59 8.39 -5.80
C ARG A 78 -54.02 9.84 -5.66
N ILE A 79 -53.04 10.71 -5.45
CA ILE A 79 -53.16 12.16 -5.60
C ILE A 79 -52.60 12.51 -6.97
N TYR A 80 -53.39 13.16 -7.82
CA TYR A 80 -52.94 13.69 -9.11
C TYR A 80 -53.53 15.09 -9.33
N ARG A 81 -52.86 15.88 -10.17
CA ARG A 81 -53.35 17.18 -10.64
C ARG A 81 -53.84 17.06 -12.08
N GLY A 82 -54.57 18.07 -12.55
CA GLY A 82 -55.08 18.14 -13.92
C GLY A 82 -56.45 17.50 -14.15
N ALA A 83 -57.00 17.71 -15.35
CA ALA A 83 -58.31 17.19 -15.75
C ALA A 83 -58.31 15.69 -16.07
N THR A 84 -57.14 15.06 -16.16
CA THR A 84 -56.99 13.64 -16.53
C THR A 84 -55.87 13.03 -15.71
N ALA A 85 -56.12 11.86 -15.12
CA ALA A 85 -55.09 11.13 -14.39
C ALA A 85 -53.97 10.68 -15.35
N GLY A 86 -52.72 11.04 -15.06
CA GLY A 86 -51.57 10.68 -15.89
C GLY A 86 -50.30 11.43 -15.51
N THR A 87 -49.25 11.26 -16.30
CA THR A 87 -47.94 11.92 -16.12
C THR A 87 -47.67 13.02 -17.14
N THR A 88 -48.66 13.36 -17.98
CA THR A 88 -48.47 14.15 -19.21
C THR A 88 -48.71 15.64 -19.06
N ASP A 89 -49.26 16.11 -17.93
CA ASP A 89 -49.73 17.49 -17.78
C ASP A 89 -48.68 18.46 -17.20
N SER A 90 -47.47 17.97 -16.89
CA SER A 90 -46.35 18.75 -16.36
C SER A 90 -46.69 19.59 -15.11
N LEU A 91 -47.75 19.23 -14.38
CA LEU A 91 -48.13 19.90 -13.14
C LEU A 91 -47.51 19.22 -11.93
N SER A 92 -46.80 19.98 -11.10
CA SER A 92 -46.19 19.45 -9.87
C SER A 92 -47.22 19.33 -8.74
N LEU A 93 -47.09 18.24 -7.96
CA LEU A 93 -47.58 18.19 -6.58
C LEU A 93 -46.63 19.04 -5.72
N ILE A 94 -47.16 20.03 -5.03
CA ILE A 94 -46.37 20.98 -4.24
C ILE A 94 -46.68 20.76 -2.77
N VAL A 95 -45.64 20.62 -1.95
CA VAL A 95 -45.70 20.61 -0.49
C VAL A 95 -44.83 21.76 -0.01
N ASN A 96 -45.44 22.78 0.59
CA ASN A 96 -44.76 24.01 1.00
C ASN A 96 -44.10 23.92 2.38
N ASP A 97 -44.09 22.73 2.98
CA ASP A 97 -43.54 22.44 4.30
C ASP A 97 -42.85 21.06 4.30
N ASN A 98 -42.38 20.60 5.45
CA ASN A 98 -41.77 19.30 5.62
C ASN A 98 -42.73 18.14 5.24
N MET A 99 -42.19 17.13 4.56
CA MET A 99 -42.86 15.84 4.31
C MET A 99 -42.11 14.73 5.05
N GLU A 100 -42.82 13.98 5.90
CA GLU A 100 -42.34 12.76 6.54
C GLU A 100 -43.04 11.54 5.91
N VAL A 101 -42.28 10.51 5.57
CA VAL A 101 -42.78 9.25 5.00
C VAL A 101 -42.27 8.10 5.88
N GLU A 102 -43.16 7.49 6.66
CA GLU A 102 -42.81 6.39 7.58
C GLU A 102 -42.49 5.05 6.88
N GLY A 103 -42.61 4.99 5.55
CA GLY A 103 -42.36 3.81 4.73
C GLY A 103 -41.39 4.06 3.59
N SER A 104 -41.51 3.31 2.50
CA SER A 104 -40.72 3.56 1.29
C SER A 104 -41.33 4.67 0.44
N LEU A 105 -40.51 5.65 0.07
CA LEU A 105 -40.81 6.58 -1.01
C LEU A 105 -40.32 5.96 -2.32
N THR A 106 -41.19 5.76 -3.31
CA THR A 106 -40.80 5.33 -4.67
C THR A 106 -41.06 6.47 -5.65
N VAL A 107 -40.02 6.92 -6.36
CA VAL A 107 -40.11 8.02 -7.34
C VAL A 107 -39.83 7.46 -8.74
N GLY A 108 -40.88 7.12 -9.49
CA GLY A 108 -40.76 6.53 -10.83
C GLY A 108 -40.43 5.03 -10.85
N SER A 109 -40.08 4.50 -12.03
CA SER A 109 -39.79 3.06 -12.27
C SER A 109 -38.34 2.66 -11.96
N THR A 110 -37.54 3.54 -11.39
CA THR A 110 -36.13 3.30 -11.09
C THR A 110 -35.87 3.50 -9.61
N ASN A 111 -34.88 2.80 -9.08
CA ASN A 111 -34.46 2.89 -7.69
C ASN A 111 -34.21 4.35 -7.30
N VAL A 112 -34.60 4.74 -6.09
CA VAL A 112 -34.65 6.15 -5.65
C VAL A 112 -33.32 6.87 -5.92
N LEU A 113 -32.19 6.17 -5.76
CA LEU A 113 -30.85 6.72 -6.01
C LEU A 113 -30.54 7.06 -7.47
N ASP A 114 -31.09 6.34 -8.45
CA ASP A 114 -30.88 6.63 -9.88
C ASP A 114 -31.76 7.80 -10.37
N ALA A 115 -32.98 7.91 -9.82
CA ALA A 115 -33.89 9.02 -10.10
C ALA A 115 -33.45 10.33 -9.41
N ILE A 116 -32.77 10.24 -8.26
CA ILE A 116 -32.25 11.37 -7.49
C ILE A 116 -31.25 12.20 -8.30
N ASN A 117 -30.40 11.58 -9.12
CA ASN A 117 -29.38 12.30 -9.90
C ASN A 117 -29.95 13.23 -11.01
N GLY A 118 -31.25 13.15 -11.33
CA GLY A 118 -31.85 13.94 -12.41
C GLY A 118 -32.96 14.92 -12.02
N ILE A 119 -33.61 14.77 -10.84
CA ILE A 119 -34.90 15.44 -10.58
C ILE A 119 -35.00 16.13 -9.20
N ILE A 120 -34.21 15.75 -8.18
CA ILE A 120 -34.28 16.37 -6.85
C ILE A 120 -33.10 17.34 -6.64
N THR A 121 -33.37 18.65 -6.62
CA THR A 121 -32.41 19.65 -6.13
C THR A 121 -32.33 19.56 -4.61
N ILE A 122 -31.54 18.63 -4.08
CA ILE A 122 -31.11 18.66 -2.69
C ILE A 122 -30.09 19.80 -2.56
N SER A 123 -30.09 20.56 -1.46
CA SER A 123 -29.02 21.54 -1.20
C SER A 123 -27.67 20.84 -1.34
N GLN A 124 -26.75 21.41 -2.11
CA GLN A 124 -25.42 20.84 -2.36
C GLN A 124 -24.73 20.39 -1.06
N SER A 125 -24.98 21.09 0.05
CA SER A 125 -24.48 20.77 1.39
C SER A 125 -24.88 19.39 1.94
N ASP A 126 -26.06 18.90 1.59
CA ASP A 126 -26.61 17.67 2.16
C ASP A 126 -26.26 16.45 1.30
N LEU A 127 -26.05 16.68 -0.01
CA LEU A 127 -25.41 15.71 -0.91
C LEU A 127 -23.96 15.47 -0.53
N ASP A 128 -23.24 16.53 -0.16
CA ASP A 128 -21.83 16.41 0.25
C ASP A 128 -21.70 15.48 1.48
N ASN A 129 -22.60 15.56 2.47
CA ASN A 129 -22.57 14.69 3.66
C ASN A 129 -23.01 13.23 3.42
N TYR A 130 -23.86 12.95 2.42
CA TYR A 130 -24.33 11.58 2.14
C TYR A 130 -23.46 10.86 1.09
N MET A 131 -22.85 11.58 0.15
CA MET A 131 -21.95 11.04 -0.88
C MET A 131 -20.46 10.96 -0.47
N LEU A 132 -20.11 11.54 0.69
CA LEU A 132 -18.80 11.39 1.33
C LEU A 132 -18.52 9.99 1.89
N MET A 133 -19.49 9.06 1.88
CA MET A 133 -19.26 7.66 2.32
C MET A 133 -18.96 6.69 1.17
N SER A 134 -19.30 6.99 -0.09
CA SER A 134 -19.17 5.98 -1.17
C SER A 134 -18.44 6.41 -2.44
N THR A 135 -18.29 7.70 -2.77
CA THR A 135 -17.61 8.08 -4.03
C THR A 135 -16.80 9.38 -4.01
N TYR A 136 -16.97 10.28 -3.02
CA TYR A 136 -16.49 11.66 -3.14
C TYR A 136 -15.08 11.97 -2.57
N ASP A 137 -14.21 10.99 -2.27
CA ASP A 137 -12.78 11.29 -2.00
C ASP A 137 -11.77 10.38 -2.70
N ALA A 138 -12.14 9.85 -3.88
CA ALA A 138 -11.19 9.10 -4.72
C ALA A 138 -10.46 9.98 -5.75
N ALA A 139 -11.05 11.11 -6.16
CA ALA A 139 -10.53 11.94 -7.25
C ALA A 139 -9.92 13.28 -6.81
N ALA A 140 -10.25 13.78 -5.62
CA ALA A 140 -9.73 15.07 -5.13
C ALA A 140 -8.55 14.94 -4.16
N ASN A 141 -8.34 13.77 -3.53
CA ASN A 141 -7.26 13.59 -2.56
C ASN A 141 -6.56 12.22 -2.58
N GLY A 142 -6.46 11.59 -3.75
CA GLY A 142 -5.31 10.77 -4.13
C GLY A 142 -4.91 9.54 -3.28
N LEU A 143 -5.71 9.09 -2.32
CA LEU A 143 -5.32 7.97 -1.46
C LEU A 143 -6.46 6.94 -1.31
N VAL A 144 -6.37 5.89 -2.15
CA VAL A 144 -7.05 4.60 -2.02
C VAL A 144 -8.58 4.62 -2.23
N ASP A 145 -9.01 4.34 -3.46
CA ASP A 145 -10.36 3.80 -3.69
C ASP A 145 -10.41 2.31 -3.31
N ALA A 146 -11.61 1.77 -3.11
CA ALA A 146 -11.82 0.39 -2.70
C ALA A 146 -11.25 -0.63 -3.72
N ASP A 147 -11.23 -0.30 -5.00
CA ASP A 147 -10.69 -1.15 -6.06
C ASP A 147 -9.16 -1.29 -5.97
N LYS A 148 -8.46 -0.21 -5.59
CA LYS A 148 -7.00 -0.22 -5.30
C LYS A 148 -6.66 -1.00 -4.03
N LEU A 149 -7.62 -1.26 -3.14
CA LEU A 149 -7.39 -2.10 -1.96
C LEU A 149 -7.35 -3.59 -2.35
N ASP A 150 -8.10 -4.00 -3.38
CA ASP A 150 -8.13 -5.38 -3.87
C ASP A 150 -6.94 -5.70 -4.80
N SER A 151 -6.51 -4.74 -5.64
CA SER A 151 -5.36 -4.92 -6.54
C SER A 151 -3.99 -4.51 -5.95
N GLY A 152 -3.98 -3.89 -4.78
CA GLY A 152 -2.79 -3.32 -4.15
C GLY A 152 -2.50 -1.87 -4.57
N ILE A 153 -1.84 -1.13 -3.67
CA ILE A 153 -1.47 0.28 -3.86
C ILE A 153 -0.14 0.36 -4.64
N ALA A 154 -0.11 1.13 -5.73
CA ALA A 154 1.13 1.42 -6.45
C ALA A 154 2.12 2.20 -5.56
N ALA A 155 3.40 1.82 -5.58
CA ALA A 155 4.44 2.45 -4.76
C ALA A 155 4.58 3.97 -5.00
N THR A 156 4.27 4.45 -6.22
CA THR A 156 4.27 5.88 -6.55
C THR A 156 3.18 6.67 -5.82
N LEU A 157 2.22 6.00 -5.19
CA LEU A 157 1.17 6.62 -4.37
C LEU A 157 1.53 6.63 -2.88
N VAL A 158 2.74 6.18 -2.50
CA VAL A 158 3.21 6.14 -1.11
C VAL A 158 4.25 7.26 -0.88
N GLY A 159 3.99 8.16 0.07
CA GLY A 159 4.91 9.23 0.46
C GLY A 159 4.99 10.36 -0.58
N ALA A 160 6.21 10.74 -0.98
CA ALA A 160 6.44 11.79 -1.97
C ALA A 160 6.22 11.33 -3.42
N GLY A 161 5.88 10.05 -3.63
CA GLY A 161 5.62 9.47 -4.96
C GLY A 161 6.83 9.36 -5.88
N THR A 162 8.03 9.51 -5.33
CA THR A 162 9.30 9.43 -6.07
C THR A 162 9.80 8.01 -6.30
N VAL A 163 9.18 7.01 -5.67
CA VAL A 163 9.57 5.59 -5.75
C VAL A 163 8.53 4.81 -6.52
N GLY A 164 8.93 4.20 -7.63
CA GLY A 164 8.10 3.33 -8.46
C GLY A 164 8.05 1.88 -7.99
N ASN A 165 7.13 1.10 -8.56
CA ASN A 165 6.98 -0.33 -8.27
C ASN A 165 8.27 -1.12 -8.58
N THR A 166 8.99 -0.74 -9.63
CA THR A 166 10.28 -1.36 -9.98
C THR A 166 11.31 -1.15 -8.89
N GLU A 167 11.43 0.08 -8.40
CA GLU A 167 12.41 0.44 -7.36
C GLU A 167 12.07 -0.20 -6.02
N PHE A 168 10.79 -0.18 -5.64
CA PHE A 168 10.29 -0.87 -4.45
C PHE A 168 10.49 -2.39 -4.58
N GLY A 169 10.32 -2.94 -5.79
CA GLY A 169 10.53 -4.36 -6.10
C GLY A 169 11.96 -4.84 -5.89
N PHE A 170 12.97 -3.96 -5.91
CA PHE A 170 14.35 -4.34 -5.54
C PHE A 170 14.49 -4.72 -4.07
N LEU A 171 13.53 -4.39 -3.22
CA LEU A 171 13.47 -4.82 -1.82
C LEU A 171 12.85 -6.21 -1.66
N ASN A 172 12.41 -6.86 -2.74
CA ASN A 172 11.91 -8.22 -2.68
C ASN A 172 13.02 -9.19 -2.24
N GLY A 173 12.74 -9.99 -1.21
CA GLY A 173 13.71 -10.92 -0.61
C GLY A 173 14.50 -10.34 0.57
N VAL A 174 14.24 -9.09 0.97
CA VAL A 174 14.75 -8.55 2.24
C VAL A 174 14.07 -9.29 3.42
N THR A 175 14.88 -9.97 4.24
CA THR A 175 14.40 -10.81 5.37
C THR A 175 14.57 -10.15 6.74
N SER A 176 15.11 -8.93 6.82
CA SER A 176 15.36 -8.18 8.05
C SER A 176 15.27 -6.67 7.78
N GLY A 177 15.32 -5.83 8.82
CA GLY A 177 15.33 -4.38 8.63
C GLY A 177 16.43 -3.95 7.64
N ILE A 178 16.08 -3.12 6.65
CA ILE A 178 17.01 -2.65 5.62
C ILE A 178 18.25 -2.01 6.25
N GLN A 179 18.06 -1.24 7.33
CA GLN A 179 19.16 -0.62 8.05
C GLN A 179 20.14 -1.67 8.61
N THR A 180 19.66 -2.75 9.22
CA THR A 180 20.51 -3.84 9.70
C THR A 180 21.33 -4.48 8.59
N GLN A 181 20.74 -4.66 7.40
CA GLN A 181 21.46 -5.20 6.25
C GLN A 181 22.55 -4.23 5.73
N LEU A 182 22.29 -2.93 5.76
CA LEU A 182 23.26 -1.90 5.39
C LEU A 182 24.39 -1.80 6.43
N ASP A 183 24.07 -1.84 7.71
CA ASP A 183 25.05 -1.78 8.79
C ASP A 183 26.04 -2.97 8.67
N VAL A 184 25.55 -4.18 8.38
CA VAL A 184 26.40 -5.36 8.13
C VAL A 184 27.34 -5.17 6.93
N LYS A 185 26.85 -4.56 5.84
CA LYS A 185 27.70 -4.29 4.66
C LYS A 185 28.72 -3.19 4.91
N GLN A 186 28.38 -2.18 5.71
CA GLN A 186 29.30 -1.11 6.10
C GLN A 186 30.47 -1.66 6.91
N GLU A 187 30.21 -2.57 7.85
CA GLU A 187 31.26 -3.25 8.61
C GLU A 187 32.16 -4.13 7.71
N ALA A 188 31.62 -4.71 6.63
CA ALA A 188 32.39 -5.51 5.69
C ALA A 188 33.24 -4.68 4.69
N GLY A 189 32.96 -3.38 4.53
CA GLY A 189 33.58 -2.53 3.51
C GLY A 189 34.74 -1.66 3.99
N GLY A 190 34.96 -1.55 5.31
CA GLY A 190 35.90 -0.62 5.92
C GLY A 190 37.21 -1.29 6.36
N ALA A 191 38.07 -1.64 5.40
CA ALA A 191 39.38 -2.28 5.64
C ALA A 191 39.32 -3.69 6.23
N ILE A 192 40.32 -4.51 5.86
CA ILE A 192 40.66 -5.72 6.61
C ILE A 192 41.17 -5.24 7.99
N THR A 193 40.28 -5.03 8.95
CA THR A 193 40.65 -4.76 10.33
C THR A 193 40.99 -6.08 11.00
N GLY A 194 42.28 -6.39 11.07
CA GLY A 194 42.78 -7.40 12.01
C GLY A 194 42.27 -7.04 13.40
N ASP A 195 41.38 -7.85 13.98
CA ASP A 195 40.95 -7.68 15.37
C ASP A 195 42.07 -8.01 16.38
N GLY A 196 43.29 -8.31 15.87
CA GLY A 196 44.48 -8.67 16.64
C GLY A 196 44.32 -9.94 17.47
N THR A 197 43.19 -10.65 17.35
CA THR A 197 42.77 -11.73 18.24
C THR A 197 42.32 -12.98 17.48
N THR A 198 41.94 -12.85 16.21
CA THR A 198 41.58 -13.94 15.31
C THR A 198 42.47 -13.96 14.07
N THR A 199 42.69 -15.17 13.54
CA THR A 199 43.53 -15.38 12.37
C THR A 199 42.76 -14.99 11.11
N GLN A 200 43.27 -14.03 10.34
CA GLN A 200 42.74 -13.74 9.01
C GLN A 200 43.42 -14.64 7.98
N SER A 201 42.64 -15.55 7.40
CA SER A 201 43.10 -16.65 6.52
C SER A 201 43.88 -16.21 5.26
N GLY A 202 44.04 -14.92 4.98
CA GLY A 202 44.82 -14.38 3.86
C GLY A 202 46.06 -13.57 4.26
N MET A 203 46.30 -13.32 5.54
CA MET A 203 47.47 -12.57 6.03
C MET A 203 48.51 -13.46 6.72
N LEU A 204 48.16 -14.71 7.03
CA LEU A 204 49.12 -15.67 7.59
C LEU A 204 49.94 -16.29 6.45
N SER A 205 51.26 -16.13 6.52
CA SER A 205 52.17 -16.92 5.68
C SER A 205 52.12 -18.39 6.12
N VAL A 206 51.77 -19.28 5.19
CA VAL A 206 51.79 -20.73 5.45
C VAL A 206 53.25 -21.18 5.59
N VAL A 207 53.56 -21.84 6.70
CA VAL A 207 54.86 -22.48 6.91
C VAL A 207 54.78 -23.92 6.42
N THR A 208 55.73 -24.33 5.58
CA THR A 208 55.81 -25.66 4.99
C THR A 208 57.12 -26.32 5.40
N ASN A 209 57.04 -27.59 5.77
CA ASN A 209 58.19 -28.41 6.16
C ASN A 209 58.38 -29.48 5.09
N ASP A 210 58.78 -29.04 3.89
CA ASP A 210 58.87 -29.91 2.73
C ASP A 210 60.08 -30.85 2.80
N SER A 211 59.97 -31.95 2.05
CA SER A 211 61.07 -32.91 1.89
C SER A 211 62.12 -32.40 0.90
N ASN A 212 63.30 -33.01 0.96
CA ASN A 212 64.40 -32.70 0.03
C ASN A 212 63.98 -32.84 -1.45
N GLY A 213 64.42 -31.90 -2.29
CA GLY A 213 64.20 -31.90 -3.74
C GLY A 213 62.90 -31.23 -4.17
N LYS A 214 62.22 -30.50 -3.27
CA LYS A 214 60.97 -29.79 -3.59
C LYS A 214 61.21 -28.81 -4.75
N THR A 215 60.29 -28.79 -5.70
CA THR A 215 60.19 -27.71 -6.69
C THR A 215 59.01 -26.82 -6.33
N LEU A 216 59.27 -25.54 -6.15
CA LEU A 216 58.27 -24.55 -5.79
C LEU A 216 57.47 -24.11 -7.02
N THR A 217 56.21 -23.75 -6.78
CA THR A 217 55.25 -23.37 -7.81
C THR A 217 54.56 -22.05 -7.46
N ILE A 218 53.87 -21.44 -8.43
CA ILE A 218 53.19 -20.15 -8.22
C ILE A 218 52.11 -20.20 -7.12
N SER A 219 51.50 -21.37 -6.87
CA SER A 219 50.52 -21.53 -5.78
C SER A 219 51.13 -21.46 -4.38
N GLU A 220 52.46 -21.52 -4.27
CA GLU A 220 53.19 -21.51 -3.01
C GLU A 220 53.84 -20.13 -2.75
N VAL A 221 53.54 -19.12 -3.57
CA VAL A 221 54.04 -17.76 -3.35
C VAL A 221 53.57 -17.23 -1.99
N GLY A 222 54.48 -16.58 -1.27
CA GLY A 222 54.24 -16.03 0.06
C GLY A 222 54.33 -17.06 1.20
N THR A 223 54.62 -18.33 0.88
CA THR A 223 54.90 -19.36 1.89
C THR A 223 56.29 -19.18 2.50
N ILE A 224 56.45 -19.71 3.72
CA ILE A 224 57.73 -19.90 4.38
C ILE A 224 58.11 -21.38 4.23
N GLN A 225 59.24 -21.63 3.60
CA GLN A 225 59.82 -22.93 3.31
C GLN A 225 60.87 -23.25 4.36
N THR A 226 60.76 -24.37 5.06
CA THR A 226 61.73 -24.75 6.09
C THR A 226 62.37 -26.10 5.82
N ASN A 227 63.60 -26.27 6.32
CA ASN A 227 64.31 -27.55 6.24
C ASN A 227 63.94 -28.55 7.34
N ALA A 228 62.86 -28.35 8.10
CA ALA A 228 62.45 -29.28 9.16
C ALA A 228 62.02 -30.66 8.60
N GLY A 229 61.53 -30.69 7.36
CA GLY A 229 61.09 -31.92 6.67
C GLY A 229 62.21 -32.68 5.95
N ALA A 230 63.43 -32.15 5.92
CA ALA A 230 64.57 -32.78 5.28
C ALA A 230 65.38 -33.62 6.29
N THR A 231 65.92 -34.77 5.86
CA THR A 231 66.67 -35.71 6.72
C THR A 231 68.19 -35.65 6.56
N SER A 232 68.71 -34.99 5.51
CA SER A 232 70.15 -34.92 5.22
C SER A 232 70.52 -33.64 4.47
N GLY A 233 70.08 -32.50 4.98
CA GLY A 233 70.03 -31.25 4.20
C GLY A 233 68.97 -31.31 3.10
N GLY A 234 68.44 -30.16 2.71
CA GLY A 234 67.35 -30.08 1.74
C GLY A 234 67.66 -29.12 0.60
N ILE A 235 67.19 -29.48 -0.59
CA ILE A 235 67.26 -28.67 -1.80
C ILE A 235 65.83 -28.19 -2.14
N TRP A 236 65.66 -26.88 -2.29
CA TRP A 236 64.46 -26.25 -2.84
C TRP A 236 64.78 -25.63 -4.18
N ASN A 237 64.09 -26.09 -5.22
CA ASN A 237 64.24 -25.54 -6.56
C ASN A 237 63.19 -24.45 -6.76
N LEU A 238 63.63 -23.24 -7.07
CA LEU A 238 62.77 -22.14 -7.47
C LEU A 238 62.05 -22.48 -8.78
N PRO A 239 60.85 -21.91 -9.04
CA PRO A 239 60.28 -21.91 -10.38
C PRO A 239 61.14 -21.08 -11.34
N ASP A 240 60.92 -21.27 -12.64
CA ASP A 240 61.59 -20.49 -13.70
C ASP A 240 61.20 -19.01 -13.55
N ALA A 241 62.18 -18.13 -13.37
CA ALA A 241 61.97 -16.70 -13.12
C ALA A 241 61.14 -16.04 -14.23
N SER A 242 61.27 -16.50 -15.49
CA SER A 242 60.48 -15.99 -16.62
C SER A 242 58.97 -16.23 -16.51
N SER A 243 58.57 -17.22 -15.70
CA SER A 243 57.18 -17.61 -15.50
C SER A 243 56.53 -17.03 -14.25
N VAL A 244 57.31 -16.39 -13.37
CA VAL A 244 56.85 -15.99 -12.03
C VAL A 244 57.35 -14.61 -11.56
N ILE A 245 57.49 -13.64 -12.47
CA ILE A 245 57.97 -12.29 -12.11
C ILE A 245 57.12 -11.70 -10.97
N GLY A 246 57.78 -11.25 -9.90
CA GLY A 246 57.16 -10.72 -8.68
C GLY A 246 56.77 -11.77 -7.63
N ALA A 247 56.88 -13.06 -7.94
CA ALA A 247 56.73 -14.12 -6.96
C ALA A 247 57.81 -14.01 -5.88
N HIS A 248 57.42 -14.27 -4.64
CA HIS A 248 58.33 -14.28 -3.50
C HIS A 248 58.15 -15.54 -2.66
N PHE A 249 59.26 -16.04 -2.14
CA PHE A 249 59.32 -17.18 -1.24
C PHE A 249 60.28 -16.85 -0.10
N THR A 250 59.91 -17.24 1.12
CA THR A 250 60.79 -17.09 2.27
C THR A 250 61.32 -18.46 2.64
N PHE A 251 62.60 -18.57 2.92
CA PHE A 251 63.27 -19.79 3.33
C PHE A 251 63.83 -19.61 4.73
N ALA A 252 63.69 -20.63 5.57
CA ALA A 252 64.14 -20.60 6.96
C ALA A 252 64.86 -21.90 7.34
N VAL A 253 66.09 -21.76 7.82
CA VAL A 253 66.87 -22.85 8.39
C VAL A 253 66.39 -23.06 9.82
N VAL A 254 65.72 -24.17 10.08
CA VAL A 254 65.17 -24.52 11.41
C VAL A 254 65.78 -25.81 11.97
N ALA A 255 66.49 -26.57 11.15
CA ALA A 255 67.34 -27.70 11.53
C ALA A 255 68.80 -27.40 11.16
N ALA A 256 69.76 -27.86 11.98
CA ALA A 256 71.20 -27.64 11.81
C ALA A 256 71.77 -28.51 10.66
N GLN A 257 71.31 -28.23 9.46
CA GLN A 257 71.66 -28.89 8.21
C GLN A 257 71.48 -27.91 7.06
N ASN A 258 72.06 -28.21 5.90
CA ASN A 258 72.00 -27.33 4.74
C ASN A 258 70.55 -27.15 4.24
N LEU A 259 70.22 -25.92 3.84
CA LEU A 259 69.05 -25.54 3.05
C LEU A 259 69.61 -24.87 1.79
N ASP A 260 69.61 -25.60 0.69
CA ASP A 260 70.10 -25.15 -0.60
C ASP A 260 68.92 -24.68 -1.45
N ILE A 261 69.03 -23.48 -2.00
CA ILE A 261 68.03 -22.90 -2.88
C ILE A 261 68.63 -22.85 -4.29
N ASN A 262 68.07 -23.66 -5.18
CA ASN A 262 68.54 -23.73 -6.56
C ASN A 262 67.70 -22.82 -7.46
N PRO A 263 68.34 -21.99 -8.29
CA PRO A 263 67.65 -21.38 -9.41
C PRO A 263 67.29 -22.44 -10.46
N ARG A 264 66.32 -22.13 -11.32
CA ARG A 264 65.96 -22.97 -12.46
C ARG A 264 66.52 -22.37 -13.74
N ASN A 265 66.78 -23.19 -14.75
CA ASN A 265 67.13 -22.74 -16.11
C ASN A 265 68.35 -21.79 -16.19
N GLY A 266 69.29 -21.88 -15.23
CA GLY A 266 70.43 -20.97 -15.17
C GLY A 266 70.10 -19.56 -14.68
N ASP A 267 68.91 -19.34 -14.11
CA ASP A 267 68.59 -18.08 -13.42
C ASP A 267 69.67 -17.76 -12.38
N GLN A 268 69.89 -16.48 -12.13
CA GLN A 268 70.87 -16.02 -11.15
C GLN A 268 70.17 -15.65 -9.84
N ILE A 269 70.64 -16.19 -8.71
CA ILE A 269 70.21 -15.71 -7.39
C ILE A 269 71.16 -14.59 -6.96
N LEU A 270 70.64 -13.36 -6.93
CA LEU A 270 71.34 -12.16 -6.49
C LEU A 270 71.33 -12.06 -4.96
N ALA A 271 71.94 -13.05 -4.31
CA ALA A 271 72.17 -13.10 -2.87
C ALA A 271 73.55 -13.73 -2.61
N GLY A 272 74.48 -12.98 -2.01
CA GLY A 272 75.87 -13.43 -1.87
C GLY A 272 76.70 -13.24 -3.17
N THR A 273 77.64 -14.15 -3.43
CA THR A 273 78.42 -14.20 -4.67
C THR A 273 77.53 -14.77 -5.79
N ASN A 274 77.57 -14.16 -6.97
CA ASN A 274 76.40 -14.06 -7.85
C ASN A 274 76.65 -14.67 -9.24
N ASN A 275 76.88 -15.98 -9.33
CA ASN A 275 77.03 -16.63 -10.63
C ASN A 275 75.69 -17.21 -11.13
N SER A 276 75.53 -17.33 -12.46
CA SER A 276 74.31 -17.83 -13.10
C SER A 276 74.21 -19.34 -12.88
N GLY A 277 73.07 -19.80 -12.36
CA GLY A 277 72.84 -21.21 -12.03
C GLY A 277 73.33 -21.64 -10.65
N ASP A 278 74.02 -20.76 -9.91
CA ASP A 278 74.58 -21.11 -8.61
C ASP A 278 73.52 -21.10 -7.52
N ALA A 279 73.62 -22.06 -6.60
CA ALA A 279 72.69 -22.20 -5.49
C ALA A 279 73.12 -21.30 -4.34
N VAL A 280 72.16 -20.92 -3.48
CA VAL A 280 72.48 -20.26 -2.22
C VAL A 280 72.15 -21.19 -1.06
N ARG A 281 73.05 -21.27 -0.07
CA ARG A 281 72.95 -22.19 1.07
C ARG A 281 72.90 -21.45 2.39
N GLY A 282 71.94 -21.81 3.22
CA GLY A 282 71.96 -21.56 4.65
C GLY A 282 72.20 -22.85 5.42
N ASN A 283 72.97 -22.82 6.50
CA ASN A 283 73.24 -23.99 7.35
C ASN A 283 73.10 -23.72 8.86
N ASP A 284 73.06 -22.45 9.26
CA ASP A 284 72.86 -22.04 10.65
C ASP A 284 71.37 -21.86 10.97
N ILE A 285 70.90 -22.51 12.04
CA ILE A 285 69.52 -22.35 12.54
C ILE A 285 69.21 -20.88 12.81
N GLY A 286 68.06 -20.42 12.32
CA GLY A 286 67.61 -19.02 12.42
C GLY A 286 68.00 -18.16 11.21
N SER A 287 68.78 -18.70 10.27
CA SER A 287 69.02 -18.04 8.99
C SER A 287 67.75 -18.03 8.15
N MET A 288 67.39 -16.86 7.62
CA MET A 288 66.22 -16.68 6.76
C MET A 288 66.57 -15.83 5.56
N ILE A 289 65.93 -16.09 4.43
CA ILE A 289 66.04 -15.26 3.23
C ILE A 289 64.71 -15.24 2.48
N THR A 290 64.29 -14.07 2.05
CA THR A 290 63.15 -13.90 1.14
C THR A 290 63.68 -13.58 -0.24
N LEU A 291 63.40 -14.46 -1.20
CA LEU A 291 63.79 -14.26 -2.59
C LEU A 291 62.58 -13.81 -3.40
N VAL A 292 62.78 -12.82 -4.26
CA VAL A 292 61.77 -12.28 -5.17
C VAL A 292 62.28 -12.42 -6.60
N SER A 293 61.46 -12.96 -7.50
CA SER A 293 61.76 -12.93 -8.93
C SER A 293 61.65 -11.49 -9.42
N LEU A 294 62.77 -10.90 -9.84
CA LEU A 294 62.81 -9.49 -10.28
C LEU A 294 62.51 -9.34 -11.77
N ASN A 295 62.97 -10.31 -12.56
CA ASN A 295 62.86 -10.33 -14.01
C ASN A 295 62.92 -11.79 -14.49
N GLY A 296 62.90 -12.00 -15.81
CA GLY A 296 62.85 -13.34 -16.38
C GLY A 296 64.13 -14.18 -16.29
N SER A 297 65.17 -13.74 -15.59
CA SER A 297 66.45 -14.45 -15.44
C SER A 297 67.08 -14.33 -14.06
N SER A 298 66.42 -13.68 -13.10
CA SER A 298 67.04 -13.33 -11.82
C SER A 298 66.06 -13.32 -10.66
N TRP A 299 66.53 -13.89 -9.55
CA TRP A 299 65.95 -13.80 -8.23
C TRP A 299 66.81 -12.87 -7.37
N ALA A 300 66.23 -12.10 -6.46
CA ALA A 300 67.00 -11.28 -5.54
C ALA A 300 66.49 -11.39 -4.12
N ALA A 301 67.41 -11.26 -3.16
CA ALA A 301 67.04 -11.13 -1.76
C ALA A 301 66.35 -9.78 -1.51
N SER A 302 65.09 -9.81 -1.07
CA SER A 302 64.37 -8.62 -0.60
C SER A 302 64.49 -8.41 0.91
N GLY A 303 64.91 -9.44 1.65
CA GLY A 303 65.18 -9.41 3.08
C GLY A 303 65.81 -10.72 3.54
N GLY A 304 66.54 -10.69 4.67
CA GLY A 304 67.15 -11.89 5.22
C GLY A 304 67.95 -11.64 6.50
N SER A 305 68.30 -12.73 7.18
CA SER A 305 69.15 -12.79 8.37
C SER A 305 70.00 -14.06 8.34
N GLY A 306 71.15 -14.04 9.01
CA GLY A 306 72.10 -15.16 8.98
C GLY A 306 73.01 -15.12 7.75
N SER A 307 73.88 -16.14 7.63
CA SER A 307 74.79 -16.28 6.48
C SER A 307 74.13 -17.12 5.39
N TRP A 308 74.25 -16.66 4.16
CA TRP A 308 73.85 -17.39 2.96
C TRP A 308 75.04 -17.40 2.02
N ASP A 309 75.63 -18.58 1.88
CA ASP A 309 76.83 -18.77 1.07
C ASP A 309 76.44 -19.17 -0.34
N ASP A 310 77.20 -18.68 -1.32
CA ASP A 310 77.13 -19.16 -2.69
C ASP A 310 77.69 -20.58 -2.77
N VAL A 311 76.96 -21.48 -3.41
CA VAL A 311 77.33 -22.89 -3.52
C VAL A 311 77.07 -23.37 -4.94
N ASN A 312 78.17 -23.57 -5.66
CA ASN A 312 78.36 -24.57 -6.72
C ASN A 312 79.83 -24.57 -7.17
#